data_AF-A0A953BEQ7-F1
#
_entry.id   AF-A0A953BEQ7-F1
#
_cell.length_a   1.000
_cell.length_b   1.000
_cell.length_c   1.000
_cell.angle_alpha   90.00
_cell.angle_beta   90.00
_cell.angle_gamma   90.00
#
_symmetry.space_group_name_H-M   'P 1'
#
loop_
_entity.id
_entity.type
_entity.pdbx_description
1 polymer ?
#
loop_
_entity_poly.entity_id
_entity_poly.type
_entity_poly.pdbx_seq_one_letter_code
_entity_poly.pdbx_strand_id
1 'polypeptide(L)'
;MFLRAVPVVLLAALAGNASAAITGISSNLDVTWLNSPPASVAPGALVGSLPFVFDEQQNVFVNNLFVNVINNPSVTPGTSFPGLLTAPVDSHFFHIDTQSGFTGSGTVFFSGRILGVIYRDNELDSTDIMLGNNTTLYPTGFNNRGWSPLAPGGMFSINNNAFHFSFFNPAGVFGFDQIRILTEIVPSPGTASLLALGGLVAVGRRRKS
;
A
#
# COMPACT_ATOMS: atom_id res chain seq x y z
N MET A 1 33.79 -50.08 -17.93
CA MET A 1 33.01 -49.18 -18.81
C MET A 1 32.12 -48.34 -17.89
N PHE A 2 32.53 -47.10 -17.61
CA PHE A 2 31.99 -46.26 -16.54
C PHE A 2 30.74 -45.50 -17.02
N LEU A 3 29.58 -45.69 -16.37
CA LEU A 3 28.43 -44.81 -16.54
C LEU A 3 28.62 -43.57 -15.66
N ARG A 4 28.64 -42.39 -16.29
CA ARG A 4 28.84 -41.08 -15.67
C ARG A 4 27.56 -40.62 -14.97
N ALA A 5 27.70 -40.14 -13.72
CA ALA A 5 26.64 -39.45 -12.99
C ALA A 5 26.32 -38.10 -13.66
N VAL A 6 25.04 -37.83 -13.87
CA VAL A 6 24.54 -36.54 -14.37
C VAL A 6 24.32 -35.60 -13.18
N PRO A 7 24.94 -34.41 -13.13
CA PRO A 7 24.64 -33.42 -12.10
C PRO A 7 23.33 -32.71 -12.48
N VAL A 8 22.28 -32.87 -11.66
CA VAL A 8 21.06 -32.06 -11.77
C VAL A 8 21.40 -30.64 -11.31
N VAL A 9 21.35 -29.72 -12.27
CA VAL A 9 21.60 -28.29 -12.13
C VAL A 9 20.70 -27.65 -11.06
N LEU A 10 21.32 -26.84 -10.22
CA LEU A 10 20.75 -26.00 -9.19
C LEU A 10 19.82 -24.95 -9.84
N LEU A 11 18.51 -25.04 -9.62
CA LEU A 11 17.59 -23.95 -9.97
C LEU A 11 17.63 -22.92 -8.84
N ALA A 12 18.18 -21.75 -9.15
CA ALA A 12 18.32 -20.63 -8.23
C ALA A 12 16.96 -20.16 -7.70
N ALA A 13 16.82 -20.18 -6.38
CA ALA A 13 15.77 -19.46 -5.67
C ALA A 13 16.14 -17.97 -5.64
N LEU A 14 15.55 -17.20 -6.53
CA LEU A 14 15.42 -15.74 -6.39
C LEU A 14 13.97 -15.35 -6.71
N ALA A 15 13.02 -15.98 -6.03
CA ALA A 15 11.67 -15.45 -5.91
C ALA A 15 11.66 -14.50 -4.69
N GLY A 16 12.24 -13.32 -4.84
CA GLY A 16 11.84 -12.18 -4.00
C GLY A 16 10.41 -11.86 -4.43
N ASN A 17 9.43 -12.41 -3.72
CA ASN A 17 8.03 -12.18 -4.07
C ASN A 17 7.75 -10.68 -3.96
N ALA A 18 7.31 -10.08 -5.06
CA ALA A 18 6.50 -8.88 -5.01
C ALA A 18 5.38 -9.14 -3.99
N SER A 19 5.41 -8.47 -2.85
CA SER A 19 4.24 -8.43 -1.97
C SER A 19 3.33 -7.34 -2.51
N ALA A 20 2.50 -7.70 -3.49
CA ALA A 20 1.32 -6.89 -3.78
C ALA A 20 0.39 -7.05 -2.57
N ALA A 21 0.38 -6.04 -1.70
CA ALA A 21 -0.45 -6.07 -0.50
C ALA A 21 -1.80 -5.40 -0.77
N ILE A 22 -1.96 -4.61 -1.83
CA ILE A 22 -3.28 -4.34 -2.42
C ILE A 22 -3.79 -5.62 -3.11
N THR A 23 -4.97 -6.09 -2.73
CA THR A 23 -5.59 -7.33 -3.24
C THR A 23 -6.76 -7.07 -4.17
N GLY A 24 -7.28 -5.85 -4.19
CA GLY A 24 -8.32 -5.48 -5.12
C GLY A 24 -8.89 -4.10 -4.83
N ILE A 25 -9.75 -3.70 -5.74
CA ILE A 25 -10.54 -2.48 -5.67
C ILE A 25 -11.99 -2.87 -6.02
N SER A 26 -13.00 -2.20 -5.44
CA SER A 26 -14.44 -2.52 -5.65
C SER A 26 -14.81 -2.62 -7.13
N SER A 27 -15.91 -3.24 -7.58
CA SER A 27 -16.14 -3.48 -9.02
C SER A 27 -16.69 -2.29 -9.85
N ASN A 28 -16.99 -1.13 -9.23
CA ASN A 28 -17.71 -0.01 -9.86
C ASN A 28 -16.85 1.28 -10.01
N LEU A 29 -15.60 1.16 -10.48
CA LEU A 29 -14.50 1.98 -9.93
C LEU A 29 -14.37 3.42 -10.35
N ASP A 30 -14.24 4.23 -9.29
CA ASP A 30 -13.63 5.54 -9.29
C ASP A 30 -12.19 5.53 -8.72
N VAL A 31 -11.37 4.48 -8.99
CA VAL A 31 -9.93 4.41 -8.62
C VAL A 31 -9.13 3.69 -9.71
N THR A 32 -7.91 4.15 -9.93
CA THR A 32 -6.88 3.49 -10.74
C THR A 32 -5.84 2.82 -9.85
N TRP A 33 -5.73 1.48 -9.88
CA TRP A 33 -4.64 0.77 -9.20
C TRP A 33 -3.42 0.65 -10.12
N LEU A 34 -2.29 1.19 -9.66
CA LEU A 34 -1.01 1.06 -10.35
C LEU A 34 -0.24 -0.15 -9.81
N ASN A 35 0.18 -1.03 -10.72
CA ASN A 35 0.97 -2.22 -10.38
C ASN A 35 2.42 -1.91 -10.00
N SER A 36 2.84 -0.66 -10.12
CA SER A 36 4.16 -0.18 -9.71
C SER A 36 4.05 1.25 -9.21
N PRO A 37 4.88 1.64 -8.21
CA PRO A 37 5.00 3.04 -7.80
C PRO A 37 5.30 3.95 -9.00
N PRO A 38 4.65 5.12 -9.11
CA PRO A 38 4.93 6.10 -10.14
C PRO A 38 6.30 6.77 -9.90
N ALA A 39 6.87 7.39 -10.94
CA ALA A 39 8.10 8.17 -10.79
C ALA A 39 7.92 9.41 -9.90
N SER A 40 6.71 9.96 -9.82
CA SER A 40 6.39 11.09 -8.95
C SER A 40 4.89 11.13 -8.62
N VAL A 41 4.60 11.64 -7.42
CA VAL A 41 3.25 12.03 -6.98
C VAL A 41 3.20 13.53 -6.63
N ALA A 42 4.13 14.32 -7.17
CA ALA A 42 4.11 15.77 -7.01
C ALA A 42 2.94 16.38 -7.81
N PRO A 43 2.44 17.57 -7.43
CA PRO A 43 1.38 18.26 -8.17
C PRO A 43 1.70 18.38 -9.66
N GLY A 44 0.76 17.96 -10.50
CA GLY A 44 0.86 17.92 -11.95
C GLY A 44 1.60 16.71 -12.53
N ALA A 45 2.20 15.85 -11.71
CA ALA A 45 3.01 14.73 -12.20
C ALA A 45 2.20 13.45 -12.46
N LEU A 46 1.15 13.19 -11.66
CA LEU A 46 0.27 12.03 -11.79
C LEU A 46 -1.20 12.46 -11.80
N VAL A 47 -1.58 13.18 -12.86
CA VAL A 47 -2.91 13.76 -13.00
C VAL A 47 -3.89 12.75 -13.60
N GLY A 48 -5.09 12.67 -13.05
CA GLY A 48 -6.15 11.79 -13.56
C GLY A 48 -7.55 12.26 -13.17
N SER A 49 -8.55 11.75 -13.91
CA SER A 49 -9.96 11.94 -13.54
C SER A 49 -10.38 11.08 -12.34
N LEU A 50 -9.56 10.08 -11.98
CA LEU A 50 -9.76 9.17 -10.87
C LEU A 50 -8.55 9.22 -9.92
N PRO A 51 -8.74 8.97 -8.62
CA PRO A 51 -7.67 8.65 -7.68
C PRO A 51 -6.77 7.51 -8.17
N PHE A 52 -5.51 7.54 -7.74
CA PHE A 52 -4.53 6.49 -7.94
C PHE A 52 -4.21 5.80 -6.61
N VAL A 53 -3.97 4.49 -6.65
CA VAL A 53 -3.48 3.72 -5.51
C VAL A 53 -2.32 2.82 -5.92
N PHE A 54 -1.31 2.68 -5.07
CA PHE A 54 -0.17 1.80 -5.30
C PHE A 54 0.51 1.37 -4.00
N ASP A 55 1.20 0.23 -4.05
CA ASP A 55 2.08 -0.27 -2.99
C ASP A 55 3.39 0.56 -2.93
N GLU A 56 3.84 1.02 -1.76
CA GLU A 56 5.07 1.81 -1.58
C GLU A 56 6.28 0.96 -1.17
N GLN A 57 6.45 0.75 0.14
CA GLN A 57 7.45 -0.12 0.75
C GLN A 57 6.77 -1.21 1.55
N GLN A 58 7.33 -2.41 1.50
CA GLN A 58 6.82 -3.57 2.21
C GLN A 58 7.82 -4.05 3.26
N ASN A 59 7.29 -4.63 4.33
CA ASN A 59 8.07 -5.17 5.44
C ASN A 59 9.01 -4.15 6.12
N VAL A 60 8.47 -2.96 6.40
CA VAL A 60 9.19 -1.89 7.11
C VAL A 60 8.85 -1.94 8.60
N PHE A 61 9.85 -1.97 9.48
CA PHE A 61 9.59 -1.86 10.91
C PHE A 61 9.49 -0.40 11.34
N VAL A 62 8.35 -0.03 11.92
CA VAL A 62 8.12 1.30 12.50
C VAL A 62 8.13 1.22 14.02
N ASN A 63 8.70 2.23 14.67
CA ASN A 63 8.78 2.33 16.12
C ASN A 63 8.33 3.71 16.59
N ASN A 64 7.27 3.75 17.41
CA ASN A 64 6.65 4.98 17.88
C ASN A 64 6.29 5.95 16.74
N LEU A 65 5.84 5.42 15.61
CA LEU A 65 5.42 6.22 14.48
C LEU A 65 4.06 6.87 14.78
N PHE A 66 3.98 8.19 14.71
CA PHE A 66 2.71 8.88 14.83
C PHE A 66 1.85 8.68 13.57
N VAL A 67 0.60 8.25 13.76
CA VAL A 67 -0.41 8.10 12.69
C VAL A 67 -1.65 8.92 13.02
N ASN A 68 -2.34 9.42 12.00
CA ASN A 68 -3.51 10.28 12.19
C ASN A 68 -4.78 9.50 12.55
N VAL A 69 -4.85 8.23 12.13
CA VAL A 69 -5.91 7.28 12.53
C VAL A 69 -5.24 5.97 12.91
N ILE A 70 -5.51 5.47 14.12
CA ILE A 70 -5.02 4.15 14.60
C ILE A 70 -6.15 3.17 14.94
N ASN A 71 -7.38 3.67 15.11
CA ASN A 71 -8.52 2.84 15.45
C ASN A 71 -9.08 2.15 14.19
N ASN A 72 -9.15 0.82 14.23
CA ASN A 72 -9.73 0.03 13.14
C ASN A 72 -10.67 -1.05 13.74
N PRO A 73 -12.00 -0.94 13.51
CA PRO A 73 -12.67 -0.04 12.57
C PRO A 73 -12.72 1.43 13.04
N SER A 74 -12.68 2.35 12.07
CA SER A 74 -13.04 3.74 12.29
C SER A 74 -14.50 3.93 11.92
N VAL A 75 -15.36 3.92 12.95
CA VAL A 75 -16.83 3.89 12.81
C VAL A 75 -17.43 5.22 12.35
N THR A 76 -16.70 6.33 12.49
CA THR A 76 -17.15 7.65 12.04
C THR A 76 -16.21 8.13 10.94
N PRO A 77 -16.65 8.11 9.67
CA PRO A 77 -15.80 8.54 8.56
C PRO A 77 -15.30 9.97 8.76
N GLY A 78 -14.03 10.22 8.46
CA GLY A 78 -13.40 11.54 8.63
C GLY A 78 -13.03 11.92 10.07
N THR A 79 -13.23 11.04 11.07
CA THR A 79 -12.73 11.30 12.43
C THR A 79 -11.27 10.88 12.59
N SER A 80 -10.46 11.80 13.10
CA SER A 80 -9.07 11.51 13.47
C SER A 80 -9.02 10.85 14.85
N PHE A 81 -8.37 9.69 14.95
CA PHE A 81 -8.00 9.08 16.23
C PHE A 81 -6.49 8.89 16.23
N PRO A 82 -5.72 9.95 16.51
CA PRO A 82 -4.27 9.90 16.41
C PRO A 82 -3.66 8.98 17.46
N GLY A 83 -2.54 8.33 17.11
CA GLY A 83 -1.85 7.42 18.02
C GLY A 83 -0.44 7.06 17.55
N LEU A 84 0.27 6.29 18.36
CA LEU A 84 1.60 5.77 18.05
C LEU A 84 1.51 4.31 17.61
N LEU A 85 2.17 4.00 16.50
CA LEU A 85 2.26 2.68 15.91
C LEU A 85 3.68 2.12 16.05
N THR A 86 3.77 0.91 16.60
CA THR A 86 5.02 0.13 16.68
C THR A 86 4.73 -1.28 16.18
N ALA A 87 5.11 -1.56 14.95
CA ALA A 87 4.85 -2.83 14.27
C ALA A 87 5.69 -2.93 12.99
N PRO A 88 5.88 -4.13 12.44
CA PRO A 88 6.28 -4.26 11.05
C PRO A 88 5.06 -4.01 10.14
N VAL A 89 5.22 -3.20 9.09
CA VAL A 89 4.12 -2.70 8.25
C VAL A 89 4.44 -2.81 6.76
N ASP A 90 3.36 -2.91 6.00
CA ASP A 90 3.29 -2.73 4.54
C ASP A 90 2.64 -1.35 4.27
N SER A 91 3.31 -0.49 3.49
CA SER A 91 2.88 0.89 3.19
C SER A 91 2.27 1.01 1.79
N HIS A 92 1.20 1.77 1.72
CA HIS A 92 0.42 2.00 0.50
C HIS A 92 0.11 3.48 0.36
N PHE A 93 0.04 3.95 -0.88
CA PHE A 93 -0.27 5.35 -1.16
C PHE A 93 -1.54 5.46 -1.97
N PHE A 94 -2.42 6.36 -1.52
CA PHE A 94 -3.60 6.82 -2.21
C PHE A 94 -3.37 8.29 -2.59
N HIS A 95 -3.57 8.62 -3.85
CA HIS A 95 -3.24 9.91 -4.42
C HIS A 95 -4.35 10.43 -5.31
N ILE A 96 -4.69 11.69 -5.14
CA ILE A 96 -5.55 12.43 -6.05
C ILE A 96 -4.79 13.64 -6.52
N ASP A 97 -4.83 13.83 -7.83
CA ASP A 97 -4.45 15.06 -8.51
C ASP A 97 -5.40 15.22 -9.70
N THR A 98 -6.47 15.98 -9.47
CA THR A 98 -7.51 16.24 -10.47
C THR A 98 -7.57 17.73 -10.80
N GLN A 99 -7.57 18.03 -12.09
CA GLN A 99 -7.72 19.38 -12.62
C GLN A 99 -9.18 19.74 -12.96
N SER A 100 -10.06 18.74 -13.04
CA SER A 100 -11.45 18.92 -13.49
C SER A 100 -12.48 18.73 -12.39
N GLY A 101 -12.05 18.52 -11.14
CA GLY A 101 -12.92 18.00 -10.08
C GLY A 101 -13.09 16.48 -10.18
N PHE A 102 -13.55 15.88 -9.09
CA PHE A 102 -13.79 14.45 -8.96
C PHE A 102 -14.88 14.21 -7.92
N THR A 103 -15.98 13.57 -8.30
CA THR A 103 -16.98 13.07 -7.36
C THR A 103 -17.10 11.59 -7.56
N GLY A 104 -16.78 10.82 -6.52
CA GLY A 104 -16.71 9.38 -6.63
C GLY A 104 -16.44 8.71 -5.29
N SER A 105 -16.72 7.42 -5.23
CA SER A 105 -16.49 6.63 -4.02
C SER A 105 -16.00 5.24 -4.38
N GLY A 106 -15.24 4.64 -3.48
CA GLY A 106 -14.64 3.36 -3.77
C GLY A 106 -14.07 2.71 -2.53
N THR A 107 -13.61 1.48 -2.73
CA THR A 107 -12.95 0.70 -1.68
C THR A 107 -11.67 0.11 -2.24
N VAL A 108 -10.58 0.26 -1.49
CA VAL A 108 -9.32 -0.44 -1.69
C VAL A 108 -9.24 -1.55 -0.65
N PHE A 109 -8.95 -2.77 -1.11
CA PHE A 109 -8.78 -3.95 -0.27
C PHE A 109 -7.30 -4.31 -0.16
N PHE A 110 -6.86 -4.60 1.05
CA PHE A 110 -5.50 -5.03 1.36
C PHE A 110 -5.46 -6.49 1.79
N SER A 111 -4.30 -7.12 1.70
CA SER A 111 -4.06 -8.47 2.21
C SER A 111 -4.06 -8.47 3.74
N GLY A 112 -3.43 -7.47 4.35
CA GLY A 112 -3.36 -7.26 5.79
C GLY A 112 -4.43 -6.33 6.34
N ARG A 113 -4.68 -6.44 7.65
CA ARG A 113 -5.52 -5.48 8.37
C ARG A 113 -4.84 -4.11 8.40
N ILE A 114 -5.60 -3.04 8.25
CA ILE A 114 -5.09 -1.66 8.34
C ILE A 114 -4.72 -1.36 9.80
N LEU A 115 -3.48 -0.96 10.01
CA LEU A 115 -2.92 -0.61 11.32
C LEU A 115 -2.95 0.89 11.58
N GLY A 116 -2.81 1.69 10.53
CA GLY A 116 -2.86 3.14 10.66
C GLY A 116 -3.02 3.85 9.33
N VAL A 117 -3.47 5.10 9.39
CA VAL A 117 -3.57 5.99 8.24
C VAL A 117 -2.89 7.31 8.56
N ILE A 118 -2.07 7.78 7.63
CA ILE A 118 -1.38 9.06 7.66
C ILE A 118 -1.91 9.89 6.51
N TYR A 119 -2.34 11.11 6.78
CA TYR A 119 -2.94 11.96 5.76
C TYR A 119 -2.66 13.44 5.97
N ARG A 120 -2.00 13.83 7.06
CA ARG A 120 -1.61 15.23 7.29
C ARG A 120 -0.23 15.51 6.71
N ASP A 121 -0.04 16.72 6.23
CA ASP A 121 1.17 17.23 5.58
C ASP A 121 2.48 16.81 6.29
N ASN A 122 2.68 17.29 7.52
CA ASN A 122 3.91 17.03 8.30
C ASN A 122 4.18 15.54 8.52
N GLU A 123 3.13 14.76 8.78
CA GLU A 123 3.23 13.33 9.01
C GLU A 123 3.54 12.56 7.72
N LEU A 124 2.97 12.98 6.58
CA LEU A 124 3.33 12.43 5.28
C LEU A 124 4.78 12.76 4.93
N ASP A 125 5.20 14.00 5.12
CA ASP A 125 6.56 14.49 4.85
C ASP A 125 7.61 13.74 5.67
N SER A 126 7.39 13.63 6.97
CA SER A 126 8.31 12.94 7.88
C SER A 126 8.40 11.44 7.61
N THR A 127 7.45 10.86 6.89
CA THR A 127 7.42 9.42 6.58
C THR A 127 7.79 9.07 5.15
N ASP A 128 7.95 10.02 4.23
CA ASP A 128 8.29 9.73 2.84
C ASP A 128 9.59 8.92 2.70
N ILE A 129 10.62 9.29 3.45
CA ILE A 129 11.93 8.61 3.37
C ILE A 129 11.87 7.16 3.91
N MET A 130 10.99 6.90 4.88
CA MET A 130 10.94 5.62 5.59
C MET A 130 9.91 4.68 5.00
N LEU A 131 8.77 5.20 4.55
CA LEU A 131 7.61 4.42 4.11
C LEU A 131 7.30 4.62 2.63
N GLY A 132 7.76 5.72 2.03
CA GLY A 132 7.61 5.99 0.62
C GLY A 132 8.55 5.15 -0.25
N ASN A 133 8.13 4.86 -1.47
CA ASN A 133 8.96 4.14 -2.41
C ASN A 133 10.19 4.97 -2.82
N ASN A 134 11.38 4.39 -2.74
CA ASN A 134 12.65 5.10 -3.02
C ASN A 134 12.80 5.61 -4.47
N THR A 135 11.93 5.17 -5.39
CA THR A 135 11.93 5.63 -6.80
C THR A 135 10.83 6.64 -7.11
N THR A 136 9.94 6.90 -6.14
CA THR A 136 8.86 7.88 -6.28
C THR A 136 9.30 9.21 -5.68
N LEU A 137 9.21 10.29 -6.46
CA LEU A 137 9.37 11.64 -5.95
C LEU A 137 8.10 12.10 -5.25
N TYR A 138 8.18 12.24 -3.93
CA TYR A 138 7.14 12.81 -3.09
C TYR A 138 7.30 14.34 -2.98
N PRO A 139 6.19 15.09 -2.90
CA PRO A 139 6.23 16.55 -2.75
C PRO A 139 6.48 16.94 -1.29
N THR A 140 7.57 16.47 -0.71
CA THR A 140 7.95 16.77 0.68
C THR A 140 8.13 18.28 0.85
N GLY A 141 7.47 18.87 1.84
CA GLY A 141 7.45 20.32 2.10
C GLY A 141 6.41 21.08 1.28
N PHE A 142 5.51 20.40 0.57
CA PHE A 142 4.43 21.05 -0.17
C PHE A 142 3.29 21.46 0.74
N ASN A 143 3.09 22.77 0.91
CA ASN A 143 2.00 23.31 1.71
C ASN A 143 0.63 22.79 1.24
N ASN A 144 -0.20 22.38 2.20
CA ASN A 144 -1.52 21.79 1.97
C ASN A 144 -1.47 20.41 1.31
N ARG A 145 -0.40 19.65 1.56
CA ARG A 145 -0.38 18.22 1.23
C ARG A 145 -1.31 17.46 2.17
N GLY A 146 -1.91 16.42 1.60
CA GLY A 146 -2.68 15.45 2.36
C GLY A 146 -4.16 15.81 2.46
N TRP A 147 -4.90 15.04 3.23
CA TRP A 147 -6.35 15.12 3.31
C TRP A 147 -6.84 16.11 4.38
N SER A 148 -7.81 16.96 4.01
CA SER A 148 -8.50 17.81 4.97
C SER A 148 -9.89 17.27 5.30
N PRO A 149 -10.15 16.80 6.54
CA PRO A 149 -11.48 16.34 6.95
C PRO A 149 -12.50 17.49 7.14
N LEU A 150 -12.07 18.76 7.01
CA LEU A 150 -12.87 19.96 7.27
C LEU A 150 -13.25 20.74 6.00
N ALA A 151 -12.68 20.39 4.85
CA ALA A 151 -13.08 20.98 3.57
C ALA A 151 -14.31 20.25 3.03
N PRO A 152 -15.27 20.92 2.36
CA PRO A 152 -16.41 20.25 1.79
C PRO A 152 -15.90 19.40 0.63
N GLY A 153 -15.65 18.12 0.87
CA GLY A 153 -15.30 17.26 -0.23
C GLY A 153 -14.89 15.83 0.02
N GLY A 154 -14.93 15.31 1.24
CA GLY A 154 -15.04 13.86 1.34
C GLY A 154 -14.83 13.27 2.69
N MET A 155 -14.98 11.95 2.72
CA MET A 155 -14.89 11.13 3.90
C MET A 155 -14.12 9.87 3.56
N PHE A 156 -13.36 9.36 4.53
CA PHE A 156 -12.85 7.99 4.45
C PHE A 156 -13.15 7.26 5.76
N SER A 157 -13.22 5.94 5.67
CA SER A 157 -13.29 5.03 6.82
C SER A 157 -12.43 3.81 6.57
N ILE A 158 -12.04 3.17 7.66
CA ILE A 158 -11.29 1.91 7.62
C ILE A 158 -12.06 0.85 8.37
N ASN A 159 -12.15 -0.35 7.77
CA ASN A 159 -12.78 -1.50 8.39
C ASN A 159 -11.98 -2.76 8.03
N ASN A 160 -11.29 -3.32 9.01
CA ASN A 160 -10.38 -4.44 8.84
C ASN A 160 -9.31 -4.15 7.76
N ASN A 161 -9.39 -4.79 6.60
CA ASN A 161 -8.48 -4.66 5.48
C ASN A 161 -9.05 -3.80 4.34
N ALA A 162 -10.14 -3.08 4.58
CA ALA A 162 -10.79 -2.24 3.59
C ALA A 162 -10.64 -0.76 3.95
N PHE A 163 -10.13 0.02 3.00
CA PHE A 163 -10.14 1.48 3.02
C PHE A 163 -11.26 1.97 2.12
N HIS A 164 -12.28 2.58 2.71
CA HIS A 164 -13.41 3.17 2.00
C HIS A 164 -13.18 4.67 1.90
N PHE A 165 -13.50 5.23 0.75
CA PHE A 165 -13.46 6.67 0.55
C PHE A 165 -14.68 7.15 -0.22
N SER A 166 -15.02 8.41 -0.04
CA SER A 166 -15.99 9.17 -0.80
C SER A 166 -15.44 10.57 -0.98
N PHE A 167 -15.26 11.01 -2.23
CA PHE A 167 -14.84 12.35 -2.57
C PHE A 167 -15.94 13.09 -3.31
N PHE A 168 -15.96 14.38 -3.09
CA PHE A 168 -16.78 15.39 -3.72
C PHE A 168 -15.88 16.62 -3.93
N ASN A 169 -15.25 16.68 -5.08
CA ASN A 169 -14.54 17.85 -5.54
C ASN A 169 -15.32 18.42 -6.74
N PRO A 170 -15.97 19.58 -6.62
CA PRO A 170 -16.80 20.13 -7.67
C PRO A 170 -15.98 20.46 -8.93
N ALA A 171 -16.67 20.47 -10.07
CA ALA A 171 -16.02 20.74 -11.34
C ALA A 171 -15.34 22.12 -11.35
N GLY A 172 -14.12 22.17 -11.89
CA GLY A 172 -13.30 23.39 -11.96
C GLY A 172 -12.52 23.72 -10.68
N VAL A 173 -12.54 22.85 -9.67
CA VAL A 173 -11.70 22.97 -8.47
C VAL A 173 -10.55 21.96 -8.55
N PHE A 174 -9.33 22.45 -8.38
CA PHE A 174 -8.14 21.61 -8.27
C PHE A 174 -8.23 20.77 -6.98
N GLY A 175 -8.15 19.45 -7.14
CA GLY A 175 -8.13 18.52 -6.02
C GLY A 175 -6.75 17.88 -5.92
N PHE A 176 -6.09 18.09 -4.80
CA PHE A 176 -4.82 17.44 -4.50
C PHE A 176 -4.87 16.92 -3.08
N ASP A 177 -4.93 15.60 -2.95
CA ASP A 177 -5.03 14.92 -1.66
C ASP A 177 -4.14 13.68 -1.69
N GLN A 178 -3.54 13.38 -0.54
CA GLN A 178 -2.66 12.24 -0.39
C GLN A 178 -2.92 11.55 0.95
N ILE A 179 -2.96 10.23 0.93
CA ILE A 179 -3.19 9.39 2.09
C ILE A 179 -2.24 8.20 2.01
N ARG A 180 -1.52 7.96 3.09
CA ARG A 180 -0.70 6.76 3.28
C ARG A 180 -1.42 5.80 4.21
N ILE A 181 -1.56 4.55 3.78
CA ILE A 181 -2.25 3.49 4.51
C ILE A 181 -1.20 2.45 4.92
N LEU A 182 -1.19 2.10 6.20
CA LEU A 182 -0.27 1.12 6.77
C LEU A 182 -1.04 -0.15 7.14
N THR A 183 -0.52 -1.30 6.72
CA THR A 183 -1.18 -2.60 6.90
C THR A 183 -0.27 -3.60 7.60
N GLU A 184 -0.86 -4.60 8.25
CA GLU A 184 -0.16 -5.77 8.75
C GLU A 184 0.53 -6.49 7.59
N ILE A 185 1.76 -6.96 7.84
CA ILE A 185 2.43 -7.82 6.88
C ILE A 185 1.73 -9.17 6.86
N VAL A 186 1.31 -9.60 5.68
CA VAL A 186 0.82 -10.96 5.47
C VAL A 186 1.94 -11.79 4.88
N PRO A 187 2.44 -12.84 5.58
CA PRO A 187 3.45 -13.72 5.03
C PRO A 187 2.97 -14.32 3.70
N SER A 188 3.71 -14.06 2.61
CA SER A 188 3.34 -14.59 1.30
C SER A 188 3.26 -16.13 1.35
N PRO A 189 2.19 -16.77 0.84
CA PRO A 189 2.07 -18.24 0.82
C PRO A 189 3.21 -18.96 0.09
N GLY A 190 3.93 -18.24 -0.78
CA GLY A 190 4.98 -18.78 -1.64
C GLY A 190 6.20 -19.32 -0.86
N THR A 191 6.61 -18.69 0.24
CA THR A 191 7.79 -19.14 1.00
C THR A 191 7.51 -20.44 1.76
N ALA A 192 6.32 -20.56 2.36
CA ALA A 192 5.88 -21.80 3.01
C ALA A 192 5.72 -22.94 1.99
N SER A 193 5.18 -22.63 0.81
CA SER A 193 4.98 -23.61 -0.26
C SER A 193 6.31 -24.09 -0.85
N LEU A 194 7.29 -23.22 -1.06
CA LEU A 194 8.65 -23.61 -1.48
C LEU A 194 9.38 -24.43 -0.41
N LEU A 195 9.22 -24.09 0.87
CA LEU A 195 9.78 -24.89 1.96
C LEU A 195 9.15 -26.29 2.00
N ALA A 196 7.83 -26.39 1.84
CA ALA A 196 7.12 -27.66 1.78
C ALA A 196 7.55 -28.51 0.57
N LEU A 197 7.65 -27.89 -0.61
CA LEU A 197 8.15 -28.57 -1.82
C LEU A 197 9.62 -28.99 -1.69
N GLY A 198 10.48 -28.12 -1.15
CA GLY A 198 11.88 -28.44 -0.88
C GLY A 198 12.04 -29.60 0.09
N GLY A 199 11.23 -29.64 1.15
CA GLY A 199 11.15 -30.75 2.09
C GLY A 199 10.71 -32.07 1.44
N LEU A 200 9.67 -32.04 0.61
CA LEU A 200 9.19 -33.22 -0.13
C LEU A 200 10.24 -33.77 -1.10
N VAL A 201 10.95 -32.89 -1.82
CA VAL A 201 12.04 -33.30 -2.74
C VAL A 201 13.21 -33.90 -1.97
N ALA A 202 13.62 -33.32 -0.83
CA ALA A 202 14.70 -33.84 0.00
C ALA A 202 14.37 -35.21 0.61
N VAL A 203 13.15 -35.40 1.12
CA VAL A 203 12.66 -36.69 1.65
C VAL A 203 12.53 -37.72 0.53
N GLY A 204 12.02 -37.33 -0.64
CA GLY A 204 11.89 -38.20 -1.81
C GLY A 204 13.24 -38.73 -2.33
N ARG A 205 14.30 -37.91 -2.25
CA ARG A 205 15.67 -38.34 -2.60
C ARG A 205 16.25 -39.33 -1.58
N ARG A 206 16.00 -39.11 -0.29
CA ARG A 206 16.51 -39.98 0.79
C ARG A 206 15.86 -41.37 0.80
N ARG A 207 14.65 -41.53 0.24
CA ARG A 207 13.97 -42.82 0.13
C ARG A 207 14.44 -43.68 -1.05
N LYS A 208 15.23 -43.11 -1.98
CA LYS A 208 15.72 -43.80 -3.19
C LYS A 208 17.22 -44.12 -3.14
N SER A 209 17.91 -43.76 -2.06
CA SER A 209 19.29 -44.13 -1.73
C SER A 209 19.30 -45.19 -0.65
#